data_AF-L7E2D5-F1
#
_entry.id   AF-L7E2D5-F1
#
_cell.length_a   1.000
_cell.length_b   1.000
_cell.length_c   1.000
_cell.angle_alpha   90.00
_cell.angle_beta   90.00
_cell.angle_gamma   90.00
#
_symmetry.space_group_name_H-M   'P 1'
#
loop_
_entity.id
_entity.type
_entity.pdbx_description
1 polymer ?
#
loop_
_entity_poly.entity_id
_entity_poly.type
_entity_poly.pdbx_seq_one_letter_code
_entity_poly.pdbx_strand_id
1 'polypeptide(L)' 'MCTQMLREKTIQVISYTPELRQLGFELYKQRSDKGYSITDCISMIIMQQMDIFEVLTHDKHFTQEGFIILF' A
#
# COMPACT_ATOMS: atom_id res chain seq x y z
N MET A 1 5.96 -20.02 4.63
CA MET A 1 5.28 -19.20 3.61
C MET A 1 5.95 -17.84 3.45
N CYS A 2 5.95 -16.94 4.44
CA CYS A 2 6.56 -15.60 4.31
C CYS A 2 8.07 -15.62 3.96
N THR A 3 8.84 -16.53 4.54
CA THR A 3 10.28 -16.67 4.25
C THR A 3 10.59 -17.19 2.85
N GLN A 4 9.62 -17.85 2.21
CA GLN A 4 9.76 -18.33 0.84
C GLN A 4 9.56 -17.18 -0.15
N MET A 5 8.57 -16.31 0.09
CA MET A 5 8.32 -15.12 -0.73
C MET A 5 9.55 -14.22 -0.82
N LEU A 6 10.33 -14.10 0.26
CA LEU A 6 11.59 -13.35 0.28
C LEU A 6 12.68 -13.89 -0.66
N ARG A 7 12.53 -15.13 -1.17
CA ARG A 7 13.51 -15.81 -2.03
C ARG A 7 13.02 -15.99 -3.46
N GLU A 8 11.74 -15.74 -3.73
CA GLU A 8 11.16 -15.90 -5.07
C GLU A 8 11.56 -14.75 -5.97
N LYS A 9 12.10 -15.05 -7.16
CA LYS A 9 12.59 -14.02 -8.10
C LYS A 9 11.48 -13.20 -8.75
N THR A 10 10.26 -13.72 -8.75
CA THR A 10 9.07 -13.08 -9.32
C THR A 10 8.33 -12.20 -8.32
N ILE A 11 8.76 -12.17 -7.06
CA ILE A 11 8.13 -11.40 -5.99
C ILE A 11 9.14 -10.37 -5.48
N GLN A 12 8.77 -9.10 -5.59
CA GLN A 12 9.51 -8.03 -4.92
C GLN A 12 8.86 -7.76 -3.57
N VAL A 13 9.65 -7.86 -2.49
CA VAL A 13 9.21 -7.51 -1.14
C VAL A 13 9.80 -6.17 -0.75
N ILE A 14 8.94 -5.18 -0.49
CA ILE A 14 9.34 -3.86 -0.04
C ILE A 14 9.39 -3.85 1.49
N SER A 15 10.57 -3.58 2.04
CA SER A 15 10.77 -3.45 3.48
C SER A 15 10.21 -2.13 3.98
N TYR A 16 9.58 -2.18 5.16
CA TYR A 16 9.14 -0.98 5.86
C TYR A 16 10.33 -0.11 6.29
N THR A 17 10.23 1.20 6.11
CA THR A 17 11.25 2.17 6.53
C THR A 17 10.65 3.30 7.38
N PRO A 18 11.46 4.03 8.17
CA PRO A 18 11.01 5.21 8.90
C PRO A 18 10.41 6.32 8.01
N GLU A 19 10.93 6.47 6.80
CA GLU A 19 10.45 7.46 5.83
C GLU A 19 9.04 7.08 5.32
N LEU A 20 8.85 5.80 4.97
CA LEU A 20 7.53 5.28 4.59
C LEU A 20 6.52 5.42 5.73
N ARG A 21 6.95 5.17 6.97
CA ARG A 21 6.11 5.43 8.15
C ARG A 21 5.64 6.87 8.22
N GLN A 22 6.56 7.82 8.05
CA GLN A 22 6.24 9.24 8.13
C GLN A 22 5.23 9.63 7.04
N LEU A 23 5.50 9.27 5.78
CA LEU A 23 4.60 9.53 4.66
C LEU A 23 3.22 8.88 4.87
N GLY A 24 3.21 7.63 5.36
CA GLY A 24 1.98 6.92 5.71
C GLY A 24 1.18 7.63 6.79
N PHE A 25 1.82 8.15 7.84
CA PHE A 25 1.15 8.96 8.87
C PHE A 25 0.63 10.28 8.34
N GLU A 26 1.36 10.95 7.44
CA GLU A 26 0.91 12.20 6.82
C GLU A 26 -0.35 11.96 5.98
N LEU A 27 -0.35 10.94 5.13
CA LEU A 27 -1.55 10.54 4.37
C LEU A 27 -2.69 10.12 5.31
N TYR A 28 -2.38 9.37 6.38
CA TYR A 28 -3.35 8.96 7.40
C TYR A 28 -3.98 10.16 8.14
N LYS A 29 -3.25 11.24 8.38
CA LYS A 29 -3.84 12.43 9.02
C LYS A 29 -4.75 13.22 8.09
N GLN A 30 -4.48 13.21 6.78
CA GLN A 30 -5.19 14.04 5.80
C GLN A 30 -6.60 13.59 5.45
N ARG A 31 -7.08 12.44 5.94
CA ARG A 31 -8.47 12.02 5.67
C ARG A 31 -9.18 11.77 6.98
N SER A 32 -10.27 12.48 7.18
CA SER A 32 -11.02 12.50 8.43
C SER A 32 -12.10 11.40 8.50
N ASP A 33 -12.39 10.74 7.38
CA ASP A 33 -13.55 9.84 7.20
C ASP A 33 -13.12 8.38 6.92
N LYS A 34 -12.10 7.86 7.61
CA LYS A 34 -11.39 6.66 7.14
C LYS A 34 -11.93 5.34 7.69
N GLY A 35 -12.12 4.38 6.77
CA GLY A 35 -12.25 2.95 7.07
C GLY A 35 -10.98 2.12 6.82
N TYR A 36 -9.84 2.74 6.47
CA TYR A 36 -8.57 2.07 6.15
C TYR A 36 -7.44 2.43 7.13
N SER A 37 -6.44 1.55 7.21
CA SER A 37 -5.35 1.58 8.20
C SER A 37 -4.12 2.38 7.74
N ILE A 38 -3.16 2.55 8.65
CA ILE A 38 -1.83 3.09 8.29
C ILE A 38 -1.07 2.19 7.32
N THR A 39 -1.28 0.88 7.39
CA THR A 39 -0.66 -0.08 6.47
C THR A 39 -1.15 0.17 5.05
N ASP A 40 -2.45 0.43 4.87
CA ASP A 40 -3.03 0.73 3.56
C ASP A 40 -2.46 2.04 3.00
N CYS A 41 -2.32 3.07 3.83
CA CYS A 41 -1.67 4.33 3.44
C CYS A 41 -0.24 4.10 2.94
N ILE A 42 0.53 3.24 3.61
CA ILE A 42 1.91 2.93 3.22
C ILE A 42 1.93 2.15 1.90
N SER A 43 1.04 1.16 1.74
CA SER A 43 0.89 0.42 0.48
C SER A 43 0.58 1.37 -0.68
N MET A 44 -0.35 2.31 -0.49
CA MET A 44 -0.72 3.31 -1.51
C MET A 44 0.46 4.22 -1.88
N ILE A 45 1.23 4.70 -0.90
CA ILE A 45 2.42 5.53 -1.14
C ILE A 45 3.47 4.76 -1.95
N ILE A 46 3.77 3.51 -1.58
CA ILE A 46 4.75 2.67 -2.30
C ILE A 46 4.28 2.45 -3.73
N MET A 47 3.01 2.09 -3.91
CA MET A 47 2.46 1.81 -5.24
C MET A 47 2.45 3.06 -6.13
N GLN A 48 2.08 4.23 -5.60
CA GLN A 48 2.17 5.50 -6.32
C GLN A 48 3.61 5.83 -6.74
N GLN A 49 4.59 5.62 -5.85
CA GLN A 49 6.01 5.83 -6.17
C GLN A 49 6.54 4.87 -7.24
N MET A 50 5.89 3.72 -7.42
CA MET A 50 6.25 2.70 -8.40
C MET A 50 5.37 2.74 -9.66
N ASP A 51 4.49 3.75 -9.80
CA ASP A 51 3.51 3.87 -10.89
C ASP A 51 2.60 2.63 -11.04
N ILE A 52 2.25 1.99 -9.92
CA ILE A 52 1.33 0.83 -9.85
C ILE A 52 -0.05 1.32 -9.44
N PHE A 53 -1.03 1.21 -10.34
CA PHE A 53 -2.42 1.64 -10.07
C PHE A 53 -3.42 0.48 -10.00
N GLU A 54 -3.04 -0.70 -10.49
CA GLU A 54 -3.84 -1.92 -10.39
C GLU A 54 -3.45 -2.71 -9.14
N VAL A 55 -4.43 -3.05 -8.31
CA VAL A 55 -4.20 -3.64 -6.99
C VAL A 55 -5.04 -4.89 -6.77
N LEU A 56 -4.39 -5.92 -6.23
CA LEU A 56 -5.02 -7.16 -5.80
C LEU A 56 -5.42 -7.04 -4.33
N THR A 57 -6.58 -6.43 -4.03
CA THR A 57 -7.10 -6.25 -2.66
C THR A 57 -8.64 -6.23 -2.56
N HIS A 58 -9.21 -6.84 -1.51
CA HIS A 58 -10.67 -6.76 -1.23
C HIS A 58 -11.06 -5.46 -0.55
N ASP A 59 -10.07 -4.64 -0.21
CA ASP A 59 -10.29 -3.36 0.41
C ASP A 59 -10.68 -2.31 -0.63
N LYS A 60 -11.98 -1.98 -0.64
CA LYS A 60 -12.56 -0.95 -1.52
C LYS A 60 -12.03 0.45 -1.25
N HIS A 61 -11.39 0.70 -0.11
CA HIS A 61 -10.83 2.02 0.19
C HIS A 61 -9.72 2.43 -0.80
N PHE A 62 -9.07 1.48 -1.46
CA PHE A 62 -8.08 1.76 -2.49
C PHE A 62 -8.67 2.55 -3.67
N THR A 63 -9.96 2.39 -3.99
CA THR A 63 -10.58 3.18 -5.08
C THR A 63 -10.69 4.67 -4.72
N GLN A 64 -10.72 5.03 -3.43
CA GLN A 64 -10.77 6.44 -3.00
C GLN A 64 -9.49 7.20 -3.34
N GLU A 65 -8.36 6.50 -3.37
CA GLU A 65 -7.06 7.07 -3.73
C GLU A 65 -6.71 6.84 -5.21
N GLY A 66 -7.68 6.43 -6.03
CA GLY A 66 -7.55 6.32 -7.49
C GLY A 66 -7.03 4.98 -8.02
N PHE A 67 -6.95 3.95 -7.18
CA PHE A 67 -6.50 2.61 -7.60
C PHE A 67 -7.64 1.79 -8.22
N ILE A 68 -7.28 0.91 -9.14
CA ILE A 68 -8.16 -0.06 -9.80
C ILE A 68 -8.01 -1.41 -9.09
N ILE A 69 -9.09 -1.88 -8.48
CA ILE A 69 -9.12 -3.21 -7.85
C ILE A 69 -9.34 -4.28 -8.92
N LEU A 70 -8.52 -5.35 -8.90
CA LEU A 70 -8.51 -6.39 -9.94
C LEU A 70 -9.52 -7.54 -9.75
N PHE A 71 -10.44 -7.46 -8.79
CA PHE A 71 -11.47 -8.50 -8.55
C PHE A 71 -12.76 -7.98 -7.92
#